data_AF-A0A2P8NCF5-F1
#
_entry.id   AF-A0A2P8NCF5-F1
#
_cell.length_a   1.000
_cell.length_b   1.000
_cell.length_c   1.000
_cell.angle_alpha   90.00
_cell.angle_beta   90.00
_cell.angle_gamma   90.00
#
_symmetry.space_group_name_H-M   'P 1'
#
loop_
_entity.id
_entity.type
_entity.pdbx_description
1 polymer ?
#
loop_
_entity_poly.entity_id
_entity_poly.type
_entity_poly.pdbx_seq_one_letter_code
_entity_poly.pdbx_strand_id
1 'polypeptide(L)'
;MQAAIDEVAIEPGPNLFIIEDMTGAGKTEAALMLASRLMRAGKGEGVYFALPTMATANAMHERLAACHRAFFTSEDAIEPSLVLAHGKAGLARRIARLGAGENTGGVAAHCNDWIADSRRKALFAEIGAGTIDQAFLAVLRKKFLTLR
;
A
#
# COMPACT_ATOMS: atom_id res chain seq x y z
N MET A 1 3.85 17.90 -13.42
CA MET A 1 2.81 17.10 -12.74
C MET A 1 2.84 17.26 -11.23
N GLN A 2 3.96 17.02 -10.56
CA GLN A 2 4.06 17.04 -9.08
C GLN A 2 3.76 18.44 -8.50
N ALA A 3 4.21 19.52 -9.16
CA ALA A 3 3.84 20.89 -8.79
C ALA A 3 2.31 21.10 -8.80
N ALA A 4 1.62 20.62 -9.85
CA ALA A 4 0.16 20.69 -9.92
C ALA A 4 -0.51 19.86 -8.81
N ILE A 5 0.06 18.72 -8.43
CA ILE A 5 -0.40 17.93 -7.27
C ILE A 5 -0.12 18.63 -5.94
N ASP A 6 0.91 19.46 -5.83
CA ASP A 6 1.18 20.21 -4.60
C ASP A 6 0.17 21.34 -4.39
N GLU A 7 -0.28 21.94 -5.49
CA GLU A 7 -1.20 23.08 -5.50
C GLU A 7 -2.67 22.65 -5.52
N VAL A 8 -3.00 21.42 -5.93
CA VAL A 8 -4.39 20.98 -6.02
C VAL A 8 -5.07 21.02 -4.64
N ALA A 9 -6.23 21.66 -4.57
CA ALA A 9 -7.01 21.77 -3.35
C ALA A 9 -7.54 20.39 -2.92
N ILE A 10 -7.53 20.15 -1.60
CA ILE A 10 -8.18 19.00 -0.98
C ILE A 10 -9.48 19.51 -0.36
N GLU A 11 -10.60 19.19 -0.99
CA GLU A 11 -11.91 19.68 -0.57
C GLU A 11 -12.39 18.95 0.70
N PRO A 12 -13.29 19.56 1.49
CA PRO A 12 -14.02 18.87 2.55
C PRO A 12 -14.76 17.63 2.02
N GLY A 13 -14.87 16.57 2.84
CA GLY A 13 -15.48 15.30 2.43
C GLY A 13 -14.60 14.36 1.57
N PRO A 14 -15.20 13.34 0.93
CA PRO A 14 -14.50 12.40 0.05
C PRO A 14 -14.04 13.05 -1.25
N ASN A 15 -12.84 12.70 -1.72
CA ASN A 15 -12.25 13.27 -2.93
C ASN A 15 -11.92 12.15 -3.94
N LEU A 16 -12.09 12.44 -5.23
CA LEU A 16 -11.65 11.59 -6.35
C LEU A 16 -10.74 12.42 -7.25
N PHE A 17 -9.50 11.95 -7.43
CA PHE A 17 -8.53 12.57 -8.33
C PHE A 17 -8.25 11.63 -9.50
N ILE A 18 -8.24 12.19 -10.71
CA ILE A 18 -7.88 11.49 -11.94
C ILE A 18 -6.63 12.16 -12.50
N ILE A 19 -5.54 11.40 -12.64
CA ILE A 19 -4.25 11.89 -13.14
C ILE A 19 -4.00 11.25 -14.49
N GLU A 20 -4.09 12.04 -15.56
CA GLU A 20 -3.86 11.60 -16.94
C GLU A 20 -2.58 12.20 -17.50
N ASP A 21 -1.73 11.34 -18.05
CA ASP A 21 -0.50 11.74 -18.75
C ASP A 21 0.09 10.54 -19.51
N MET A 22 1.14 10.77 -20.28
CA MET A 22 1.92 9.75 -20.96
C MET A 22 2.64 8.81 -19.97
N THR A 23 2.98 7.61 -20.44
CA THR A 23 3.80 6.67 -19.67
C THR A 23 5.19 7.28 -19.40
N GLY A 24 5.74 7.06 -18.21
CA GLY A 24 7.03 7.65 -17.82
C GLY A 24 6.97 9.09 -17.29
N ALA A 25 5.82 9.80 -17.36
CA ALA A 25 5.69 11.17 -16.87
C ALA A 25 5.71 11.33 -15.32
N GLY A 26 5.94 10.25 -14.57
CA GLY A 26 6.00 10.29 -13.11
C GLY A 26 4.64 10.23 -12.39
N LYS A 27 3.64 9.59 -12.99
CA LYS A 27 2.29 9.43 -12.40
C LYS A 27 2.31 8.73 -11.05
N THR A 28 3.21 7.77 -10.85
CA THR A 28 3.30 7.03 -9.58
C THR A 28 3.80 7.94 -8.46
N GLU A 29 4.82 8.77 -8.72
CA GLU A 29 5.36 9.74 -7.80
C GLU A 29 4.33 10.82 -7.46
N ALA A 30 3.58 11.27 -8.47
CA ALA A 30 2.46 12.18 -8.29
C ALA A 30 1.35 11.57 -7.40
N ALA A 31 1.00 10.31 -7.61
CA ALA A 31 0.01 9.60 -6.79
C ALA A 31 0.49 9.40 -5.34
N LEU A 32 1.76 9.06 -5.12
CA LEU A 32 2.35 8.94 -3.77
C LEU A 32 2.35 10.29 -3.04
N MET A 33 2.71 11.36 -3.73
CA MET A 33 2.69 12.72 -3.18
C MET A 33 1.27 13.13 -2.79
N LEU A 34 0.29 12.88 -3.67
CA LEU A 34 -1.11 13.15 -3.39
C LEU A 34 -1.62 12.33 -2.18
N ALA A 35 -1.29 11.03 -2.12
CA ALA A 35 -1.64 10.18 -0.99
C ALA A 35 -1.08 10.70 0.33
N SER A 36 0.18 11.16 0.35
CA SER A 36 0.78 11.79 1.53
C SER A 36 0.04 13.07 1.93
N ARG A 37 -0.31 13.93 0.98
CA ARG A 37 -1.10 15.15 1.25
C ARG A 37 -2.47 14.81 1.83
N LEU A 38 -3.15 13.78 1.30
CA LEU A 38 -4.45 13.32 1.80
C LEU A 38 -4.36 12.77 3.22
N MET A 39 -3.35 11.96 3.54
CA MET A 39 -3.14 11.45 4.90
C MET A 39 -2.87 12.59 5.88
N ARG A 40 -2.00 13.55 5.52
CA ARG A 40 -1.73 14.75 6.33
C ARG A 40 -2.97 15.63 6.54
N ALA A 41 -3.90 15.63 5.60
CA ALA A 41 -5.19 16.31 5.70
C ALA A 41 -6.25 15.48 6.47
N GLY A 42 -5.88 14.34 7.07
CA GLY A 42 -6.78 13.47 7.83
C GLY A 42 -7.82 12.75 6.97
N LYS A 43 -7.55 12.56 5.66
CA LYS A 43 -8.47 11.90 4.71
C LYS A 43 -8.27 10.39 4.61
N GLY A 44 -7.35 9.82 5.38
CA GLY A 44 -7.08 8.39 5.43
C GLY A 44 -5.91 8.07 6.36
N GLU A 45 -5.87 6.83 6.83
CA GLU A 45 -4.87 6.31 7.77
C GLU A 45 -3.85 5.38 7.08
N GLY A 46 -4.02 5.16 5.78
CA GLY A 46 -3.22 4.22 5.01
C GLY A 46 -3.44 4.31 3.51
N VAL A 47 -2.66 3.53 2.75
CA VAL A 47 -2.65 3.54 1.28
C VAL A 47 -2.59 2.13 0.72
N TYR A 48 -3.54 1.79 -0.14
CA TYR A 48 -3.49 0.59 -0.97
C TYR A 48 -3.21 0.95 -2.43
N PHE A 49 -2.03 0.59 -2.93
CA PHE A 49 -1.71 0.64 -4.35
C PHE A 49 -2.31 -0.59 -5.05
N ALA A 50 -3.30 -0.34 -5.91
CA ALA A 50 -3.95 -1.35 -6.74
C ALA A 50 -3.31 -1.38 -8.14
N LEU A 51 -2.70 -2.51 -8.51
CA LEU A 51 -1.94 -2.66 -9.75
C LEU A 51 -2.56 -3.69 -10.70
N PRO A 52 -2.34 -3.56 -12.03
CA PRO A 52 -2.95 -4.46 -13.01
C PRO A 52 -2.39 -5.88 -12.98
N THR A 53 -1.14 -6.08 -12.53
CA THR A 53 -0.49 -7.40 -12.51
C THR A 53 0.26 -7.66 -11.21
N MET A 54 0.53 -8.95 -10.94
CA MET A 54 1.37 -9.34 -9.80
C MET A 54 2.81 -8.82 -9.94
N ALA A 55 3.36 -8.81 -11.15
CA ALA A 55 4.72 -8.34 -11.39
C ALA A 55 4.88 -6.85 -11.05
N THR A 56 3.92 -6.04 -11.50
CA THR A 56 3.88 -4.62 -11.14
C THR A 56 3.68 -4.43 -9.64
N ALA A 57 2.85 -5.27 -8.99
CA ALA A 57 2.63 -5.19 -7.54
C ALA A 57 3.89 -5.52 -6.73
N ASN A 58 4.68 -6.51 -7.14
CA ASN A 58 5.98 -6.81 -6.53
C ASN A 58 6.92 -5.61 -6.63
N ALA A 59 7.08 -5.06 -7.83
CA ALA A 59 7.94 -3.89 -8.05
C ALA A 59 7.48 -2.69 -7.22
N MET A 60 6.17 -2.47 -7.10
CA MET A 60 5.64 -1.38 -6.28
C MET A 60 5.84 -1.63 -4.78
N HIS A 61 5.71 -2.87 -4.31
CA HIS A 61 5.98 -3.22 -2.91
C HIS A 61 7.43 -2.93 -2.53
N GLU A 62 8.41 -3.23 -3.39
CA GLU A 62 9.81 -2.87 -3.16
C GLU A 62 10.01 -1.35 -3.09
N ARG A 63 9.35 -0.60 -3.97
CA ARG A 63 9.37 0.87 -3.92
C ARG A 63 8.77 1.42 -2.63
N LEU A 64 7.64 0.87 -2.18
CA LEU A 64 7.01 1.26 -0.92
C LEU A 64 7.87 0.87 0.27
N ALA A 65 8.56 -0.27 0.25
CA ALA A 65 9.48 -0.65 1.33
C ALA A 65 10.54 0.42 1.59
N ALA A 66 11.00 1.11 0.55
CA ALA A 66 11.97 2.21 0.67
C ALA A 66 11.39 3.52 1.22
N CYS A 67 10.08 3.78 1.10
CA CYS A 67 9.50 5.10 1.42
C CYS A 67 8.28 5.10 2.34
N HIS A 68 7.70 3.95 2.69
CA HIS A 68 6.44 3.85 3.43
C HIS A 68 6.46 4.56 4.79
N ARG A 69 7.61 4.60 5.46
CA ARG A 69 7.77 5.32 6.74
C ARG A 69 7.57 6.82 6.60
N ALA A 70 7.85 7.39 5.43
CA ALA A 70 7.70 8.83 5.19
C ALA A 70 6.24 9.30 5.12
N PHE A 71 5.28 8.37 5.08
CA PHE A 71 3.86 8.69 5.19
C PHE A 71 3.41 9.02 6.62
N PHE A 72 4.19 8.61 7.62
CA PHE A 72 3.85 8.71 9.04
C PHE A 72 4.81 9.64 9.77
N THR A 73 4.35 10.27 10.85
CA THR A 73 5.17 11.14 11.69
C THR A 73 6.06 10.28 12.60
N SER A 74 7.24 10.80 12.94
CA SER A 74 8.21 10.10 13.82
C SER A 74 7.75 9.96 15.29
N GLU A 75 6.60 10.55 15.64
CA GLU A 75 6.01 10.43 16.98
C GLU A 75 5.33 9.07 17.20
N ASP A 76 4.93 8.40 16.12
CA ASP A 76 4.43 7.03 16.17
C ASP A 76 5.63 6.08 16.32
N ALA A 77 5.93 5.66 17.54
CA ALA A 77 7.01 4.73 17.87
C ALA A 77 6.84 3.32 17.25
N ILE A 78 5.80 3.10 16.44
CA ILE A 78 5.43 1.83 15.82
C ILE A 78 5.76 1.91 14.34
N GLU A 79 6.53 0.92 13.87
CA GLU A 79 6.87 0.80 12.45
C GLU A 79 5.62 0.42 11.64
N PRO A 80 5.22 1.23 10.65
CA PRO A 80 3.98 1.00 9.90
C PRO A 80 4.03 -0.30 9.12
N SER A 81 2.89 -0.98 9.10
CA SER A 81 2.71 -2.25 8.44
C SER A 81 2.77 -2.11 6.91
N LEU A 82 3.46 -3.06 6.26
CA LEU A 82 3.63 -3.10 4.81
C LEU A 82 3.32 -4.50 4.29
N VAL A 83 2.34 -4.59 3.39
CA VAL A 83 1.89 -5.88 2.85
C VAL A 83 1.86 -5.93 1.33
N LEU A 84 2.28 -7.09 0.80
CA LEU A 84 2.09 -7.49 -0.58
C LEU A 84 0.81 -8.35 -0.72
N ALA A 85 -0.16 -7.88 -1.50
CA ALA A 85 -1.51 -8.45 -1.59
C ALA A 85 -1.85 -8.98 -2.99
N HIS A 86 -1.44 -10.23 -3.28
CA HIS A 86 -1.86 -10.94 -4.50
C HIS A 86 -1.79 -12.46 -4.33
N GLY A 87 -2.31 -13.21 -5.31
CA GLY A 87 -2.47 -14.67 -5.23
C GLY A 87 -1.17 -15.48 -5.03
N LYS A 88 0.00 -14.89 -5.27
CA LYS A 88 1.33 -15.50 -5.08
C LYS A 88 2.18 -14.80 -4.01
N ALA A 89 1.62 -13.89 -3.21
CA ALA A 89 2.37 -13.10 -2.24
C ALA A 89 3.11 -13.99 -1.21
N GLY A 90 2.51 -15.11 -0.80
CA GLY A 90 3.17 -16.08 0.09
C GLY A 90 4.42 -16.71 -0.52
N LEU A 91 4.44 -16.95 -1.84
CA LEU A 91 5.63 -17.45 -2.53
C LEU A 91 6.71 -16.36 -2.63
N ALA A 92 6.33 -15.13 -2.97
CA ALA A 92 7.25 -14.01 -3.04
C ALA A 92 7.96 -13.77 -1.69
N ARG A 93 7.21 -13.79 -0.57
CA ARG A 93 7.78 -13.70 0.78
C ARG A 93 8.73 -14.84 1.11
N ARG A 94 8.36 -16.08 0.76
CA ARG A 94 9.24 -17.25 0.98
C ARG A 94 10.56 -17.11 0.22
N ILE A 95 10.52 -16.62 -1.02
CA ILE A 95 11.73 -16.37 -1.81
C ILE A 95 12.57 -15.26 -1.15
N ALA A 96 11.95 -14.16 -0.71
CA ALA A 96 12.66 -13.08 -0.02
C ALA A 96 13.35 -13.56 1.27
N ARG A 97 12.68 -14.42 2.06
CA ARG A 97 13.24 -15.02 3.29
C ARG A 97 14.36 -16.03 3.03
N LEU A 98 14.47 -16.61 1.84
CA LEU A 98 15.61 -17.46 1.49
C LEU A 98 16.88 -16.63 1.22
N GLY A 99 16.73 -15.38 0.78
CA GLY A 99 17.84 -14.46 0.52
C GLY A 99 18.23 -13.60 1.73
N ALA A 100 17.30 -13.31 2.63
CA ALA A 100 17.54 -12.61 3.88
C ALA A 100 17.67 -13.63 5.03
N GLY A 101 18.86 -13.78 5.61
CA GLY A 101 19.06 -14.66 6.77
C GLY A 101 18.05 -14.36 7.90
N GLU A 102 17.68 -15.39 8.66
CA GLU A 102 16.66 -15.31 9.72
C GLU A 102 17.00 -14.22 10.75
N ASN A 103 16.40 -13.04 10.61
CA ASN A 103 16.41 -12.04 11.67
C ASN A 103 15.36 -10.96 11.43
N THR A 104 14.29 -10.99 12.22
CA THR A 104 13.56 -9.79 12.69
C THR A 104 12.64 -10.18 13.86
N GLY A 105 13.18 -10.24 15.07
CA GLY A 105 12.46 -10.54 16.32
C GLY A 105 11.77 -9.33 16.95
N GLY A 106 11.04 -8.53 16.16
CA GLY A 106 10.34 -7.32 16.64
C GLY A 106 8.81 -7.46 16.57
N VAL A 107 8.08 -6.73 17.43
CA VAL A 107 6.60 -6.74 17.46
C VAL A 107 6.01 -6.33 16.11
N ALA A 108 6.54 -5.28 15.48
CA ALA A 108 6.08 -4.82 14.16
C ALA A 108 6.30 -5.88 13.05
N ALA A 109 7.42 -6.62 13.10
CA ALA A 109 7.68 -7.71 12.18
C ALA A 109 6.68 -8.87 12.38
N HIS A 110 6.34 -9.19 13.63
CA HIS A 110 5.33 -10.21 13.93
C HIS A 110 3.92 -9.78 13.50
N CYS A 111 3.54 -8.51 13.69
CA CYS A 111 2.30 -7.94 13.19
C CYS A 111 2.23 -8.01 11.66
N ASN A 112 3.30 -7.60 10.97
CA ASN A 112 3.40 -7.70 9.52
C ASN A 112 3.23 -9.14 9.05
N ASP A 113 3.88 -10.10 9.70
CA ASP A 113 3.74 -11.52 9.38
C ASP A 113 2.30 -12.03 9.57
N TRP A 114 1.62 -11.64 10.64
CA TRP A 114 0.23 -12.03 10.91
C TRP A 114 -0.75 -11.45 9.88
N ILE A 115 -0.57 -10.18 9.48
CA ILE A 115 -1.39 -9.53 8.45
C ILE A 115 -1.09 -10.18 7.09
N ALA A 116 0.19 -10.42 6.79
CA ALA A 116 0.64 -11.00 5.54
C ALA A 116 0.17 -12.46 5.35
N ASP A 117 0.00 -13.22 6.43
CA ASP A 117 -0.40 -14.64 6.45
C ASP A 117 -1.68 -14.94 5.64
N SER A 118 -2.57 -13.96 5.52
CA SER A 118 -3.81 -14.14 4.76
C SER A 118 -4.09 -12.95 3.86
N ARG A 119 -4.34 -13.23 2.58
CA ARG A 119 -4.85 -12.22 1.62
C ARG A 119 -6.13 -11.51 2.06
N ARG A 120 -6.89 -12.10 3.00
CA ARG A 120 -8.09 -11.47 3.60
C ARG A 120 -7.74 -10.34 4.57
N LYS A 121 -6.56 -10.39 5.18
CA LYS A 121 -6.10 -9.40 6.16
C LYS A 121 -5.28 -8.29 5.50
N ALA A 122 -4.89 -8.46 4.24
CA ALA A 122 -3.97 -7.55 3.56
C ALA A 122 -4.47 -6.10 3.45
N LEU A 123 -5.79 -5.88 3.53
CA LEU A 123 -6.40 -4.54 3.55
C LEU A 123 -6.42 -3.90 4.95
N PHE A 124 -6.01 -4.61 6.00
CA PHE A 124 -5.79 -4.05 7.34
C PHE A 124 -4.38 -3.48 7.52
N ALA A 125 -3.49 -3.65 6.54
CA ALA A 125 -2.18 -3.01 6.56
C ALA A 125 -2.35 -1.51 6.32
N GLU A 126 -1.55 -0.71 7.00
CA GLU A 126 -1.47 0.74 6.78
C GLU A 126 -0.99 1.03 5.36
N ILE A 127 0.03 0.31 4.87
CA ILE A 127 0.51 0.46 3.50
C ILE A 127 0.49 -0.90 2.81
N GLY A 128 0.00 -0.93 1.57
CA GLY A 128 -0.02 -2.16 0.78
C GLY A 128 0.11 -1.92 -0.72
N ALA A 129 0.74 -2.88 -1.39
CA ALA A 129 0.70 -2.99 -2.85
C ALA A 129 0.12 -4.35 -3.22
N GLY A 130 -0.80 -4.38 -4.18
CA GLY A 130 -1.45 -5.61 -4.60
C GLY A 130 -2.13 -5.50 -5.94
N THR A 131 -2.78 -6.58 -6.38
CA THR A 131 -3.57 -6.50 -7.62
C THR A 131 -4.91 -5.82 -7.38
N ILE A 132 -5.42 -5.13 -8.40
CA ILE A 132 -6.74 -4.50 -8.36
C ILE A 132 -7.86 -5.51 -8.05
N ASP A 133 -7.66 -6.78 -8.38
CA ASP A 133 -8.61 -7.85 -8.04
C ASP A 133 -8.88 -7.95 -6.52
N GLN A 134 -7.90 -7.66 -5.65
CA GLN A 134 -8.15 -7.69 -4.20
C GLN A 134 -9.13 -6.61 -3.77
N ALA A 135 -9.09 -5.43 -4.40
CA ALA A 135 -10.06 -4.36 -4.17
C ALA A 135 -11.43 -4.75 -4.74
N PHE A 136 -11.49 -5.31 -5.94
CA PHE A 136 -12.76 -5.76 -6.52
C PHE A 136 -13.43 -6.90 -5.73
N LEU A 137 -12.66 -7.73 -5.03
CA LEU A 137 -13.24 -8.73 -4.12
C LEU A 137 -14.04 -8.11 -2.96
N ALA A 138 -13.86 -6.82 -2.65
CA ALA A 138 -14.62 -6.09 -1.62
C ALA A 138 -16.05 -5.70 -2.06
N VAL A 139 -16.38 -5.83 -3.35
CA VAL A 139 -17.75 -5.57 -3.87
C VAL A 139 -18.49 -6.84 -4.30
N LEU A 140 -17.83 -8.00 -4.21
CA LEU A 140 -18.41 -9.28 -4.63
C LEU A 140 -19.06 -10.04 -3.45
N ARG A 141 -20.16 -10.75 -3.71
CA ARG A 141 -20.82 -11.62 -2.72
C ARG A 141 -19.97 -12.86 -2.44
N LYS A 142 -19.00 -12.71 -1.53
CA LYS A 142 -18.06 -13.76 -1.10
C LYS A 142 -18.09 -13.90 0.42
N LYS A 143 -17.69 -15.08 0.91
CA LYS A 143 -17.48 -15.31 2.33
C LYS A 143 -16.42 -14.31 2.85
N PHE A 144 -16.67 -13.72 4.02
CA PHE A 144 -15.81 -12.72 4.67
C PHE A 144 -15.70 -11.37 3.93
N LEU A 145 -16.79 -10.90 3.33
CA LEU A 145 -16.86 -9.59 2.67
C LEU A 145 -16.56 -8.43 3.64
N THR A 146 -17.09 -8.49 4.86
CA THR A 146 -16.96 -7.44 5.89
C THR A 146 -15.57 -7.26 6.46
N LEU A 147 -14.60 -8.12 6.08
CA LEU A 147 -13.20 -8.00 6.47
C LEU A 147 -12.36 -7.29 5.39
N ARG A 148 -12.99 -6.76 4.34
CA ARG A 148 -12.34 -6.07 3.22
C ARG A 148 -12.80 -4.64 3.14
#